data_AF-A0A9P6TZ47-F1
#
_entry.id   AF-A0A9P6TZ47-F1
#
_cell.length_a   1.000
_cell.length_b   1.000
_cell.length_c   1.000
_cell.angle_alpha   90.00
_cell.angle_beta   90.00
_cell.angle_gamma   90.00
#
_symmetry.space_group_name_H-M   'P 1'
#
loop_
_entity.id
_entity.type
_entity.pdbx_description
1 polymer ?
#
loop_
_entity_poly.entity_id
_entity_poly.type
_entity_poly.pdbx_seq_one_letter_code
_entity_poly.pdbx_strand_id
1 'polypeptide(L)'
;TLVTLLASPAKPTWPFPKQDISMVVNMRINTSDVAMSSWVKLRCYHWDFHLGLGLPVAVRRPNWTPEIEGLLFLLPRTVEGDIAVGVCLREEDLERLKADPVFTRYGRFIG
;
A
#
# COMPACT_ATOMS: atom_id res chain seq x y z
N THR A 1 -11.35 -8.44 -2.27
CA THR A 1 -10.51 -8.67 -1.07
C THR A 1 -9.32 -7.72 -1.08
N LEU A 2 -9.19 -6.82 -0.09
CA LEU A 2 -8.04 -5.93 0.02
C LEU A 2 -6.99 -6.58 0.90
N VAL A 3 -5.89 -6.98 0.29
CA VAL A 3 -4.85 -7.75 0.95
C VAL A 3 -3.69 -6.87 1.33
N THR A 4 -3.22 -6.99 2.57
CA THR A 4 -2.08 -6.22 3.03
C THR A 4 -0.79 -7.06 2.98
N LEU A 5 0.26 -6.53 2.33
CA LEU A 5 1.58 -7.16 2.21
C LEU A 5 2.64 -6.25 2.83
N LEU A 6 3.48 -6.76 3.73
CA LEU A 6 4.60 -5.98 4.31
C LEU A 6 5.83 -6.10 3.40
N ALA A 7 6.31 -5.01 2.82
CA ALA A 7 7.52 -4.98 1.99
C ALA A 7 8.66 -4.19 2.66
N SER A 8 9.89 -4.72 2.62
CA SER A 8 11.10 -4.07 3.11
C SER A 8 11.72 -3.16 2.02
N PRO A 9 12.04 -1.87 2.30
CA PRO A 9 12.45 -0.95 1.24
C PRO A 9 13.94 -1.02 0.88
N ALA A 10 14.24 -1.10 -0.42
CA ALA A 10 15.51 -0.65 -0.98
C ALA A 10 15.55 0.89 -1.08
N LYS A 11 16.71 1.53 -0.85
CA LYS A 11 16.89 2.99 -0.86
C LYS A 11 16.89 3.55 -2.29
N PRO A 12 15.95 4.45 -2.68
CA PRO A 12 16.01 5.10 -3.99
C PRO A 12 16.55 6.54 -3.90
N THR A 13 17.46 6.89 -4.81
CA THR A 13 17.96 8.27 -5.03
C THR A 13 17.32 8.84 -6.30
N TRP A 14 16.42 9.82 -6.18
CA TRP A 14 15.78 10.48 -7.33
C TRP A 14 15.96 12.00 -7.30
N PRO A 15 16.26 12.66 -8.44
CA PRO A 15 16.61 14.10 -8.49
C PRO A 15 15.45 15.06 -8.85
N PHE A 16 14.19 14.62 -8.90
CA PHE A 16 13.08 15.47 -9.36
C PHE A 16 12.27 16.11 -8.21
N PRO A 17 11.78 17.36 -8.38
CA PRO A 17 10.94 18.04 -7.40
C PRO A 17 9.57 17.35 -7.24
N LYS A 18 9.12 17.19 -5.99
CA LYS A 18 7.91 16.46 -5.63
C LYS A 18 6.66 17.30 -5.96
N GLN A 19 5.74 16.74 -6.75
CA GLN A 19 4.41 17.30 -6.97
C GLN A 19 3.38 16.31 -6.40
N ASP A 20 2.49 16.78 -5.54
CA ASP A 20 1.38 15.99 -4.98
C ASP A 20 0.15 16.17 -5.88
N ILE A 21 -0.07 15.22 -6.79
CA ILE A 21 -1.24 15.18 -7.67
C ILE A 21 -2.07 13.95 -7.26
N SER A 22 -3.18 14.14 -6.56
CA SER A 22 -4.18 13.08 -6.37
C SER A 22 -5.18 13.16 -7.51
N MET A 23 -5.02 12.28 -8.50
CA MET A 23 -5.89 12.21 -9.66
C MET A 23 -7.05 11.26 -9.34
N VAL A 24 -8.27 11.79 -9.21
CA VAL A 24 -9.49 10.96 -9.14
C VAL A 24 -9.92 10.70 -10.58
N VAL A 25 -9.35 9.67 -11.18
CA VAL A 25 -9.55 9.37 -12.61
C VAL A 25 -10.77 8.47 -12.78
N ASN A 26 -11.62 8.78 -13.76
CA ASN A 26 -12.56 7.83 -14.33
C ASN A 26 -11.76 6.76 -15.11
N MET A 27 -11.12 5.84 -14.38
CA MET A 27 -10.22 4.86 -14.98
C MET A 27 -11.03 3.73 -15.63
N ARG A 28 -10.93 3.61 -16.96
CA ARG A 28 -11.15 2.32 -17.62
C ARG A 28 -9.90 1.48 -17.39
N ILE A 29 -9.93 0.67 -16.34
CA ILE A 29 -8.87 -0.27 -15.97
C ILE A 29 -9.23 -1.60 -16.63
N ASN A 30 -8.36 -2.13 -17.47
CA ASN A 30 -8.48 -3.49 -17.99
C ASN A 30 -8.02 -4.49 -16.93
N THR A 31 -8.33 -5.77 -17.10
CA THR A 31 -7.98 -6.83 -16.14
C THR A 31 -6.47 -7.01 -15.93
N SER A 32 -5.65 -6.54 -16.88
CA SER A 32 -4.19 -6.57 -16.79
C SER A 32 -3.56 -5.28 -16.24
N ASP A 33 -4.36 -4.24 -16.05
CA ASP A 33 -3.84 -2.92 -15.69
C ASP A 33 -3.64 -2.81 -14.18
N VAL A 34 -2.60 -2.07 -13.79
CA VAL A 34 -2.26 -1.81 -12.39
C VAL A 34 -2.29 -0.30 -12.14
N ALA A 35 -3.16 0.12 -11.24
CA ALA A 35 -3.23 1.49 -10.75
C ALA A 35 -2.63 1.56 -9.35
N MET A 36 -1.53 2.28 -9.17
CA MET A 36 -0.84 2.35 -7.88
C MET A 36 -0.77 3.78 -7.35
N SER A 37 -1.09 3.96 -6.07
CA SER A 37 -0.86 5.20 -5.33
C SER A 37 0.07 4.96 -4.13
N SER A 38 1.01 5.88 -3.89
CA SER A 38 2.00 5.73 -2.82
C SER A 38 1.82 6.77 -1.73
N TRP A 39 1.60 6.30 -0.50
CA TRP A 39 1.49 7.11 0.72
C TRP A 39 2.73 6.98 1.62
N VAL A 40 3.78 6.33 1.14
CA VAL A 40 5.00 5.99 1.90
C VAL A 40 5.66 7.22 2.56
N LYS A 41 5.52 8.40 1.96
CA LYS A 41 6.10 9.66 2.46
C LYS A 41 5.20 10.40 3.45
N LEU A 42 3.96 9.97 3.66
CA LEU A 42 3.08 10.56 4.65
C LEU A 42 3.59 10.25 6.05
N ARG A 43 3.63 11.27 6.91
CA ARG A 43 4.19 11.20 8.26
C ARG A 43 3.16 10.78 9.31
N CYS A 44 2.21 9.91 8.94
CA CYS A 44 1.07 9.56 9.80
C CYS A 44 1.50 8.96 11.15
N TYR A 45 2.60 8.19 11.20
CA TYR A 45 3.15 7.63 12.43
C TYR A 45 3.85 8.66 13.35
N HIS A 46 3.92 9.93 12.96
CA HIS A 46 4.52 11.00 13.78
C HIS A 46 3.47 11.92 14.42
N TRP A 47 2.18 11.63 14.24
CA TRP A 47 1.09 12.48 14.73
C TRP A 47 0.41 11.83 15.95
N ASP A 48 0.64 12.39 17.13
CA ASP A 48 0.08 11.92 18.42
C ASP A 48 -1.33 12.47 18.70
N PHE A 49 -1.70 13.59 18.07
CA PHE A 49 -2.96 14.30 18.32
C PHE A 49 -3.23 14.69 19.79
N HIS A 50 -2.28 14.47 20.71
CA HIS A 50 -2.36 14.81 22.13
C HIS A 50 -3.56 14.21 22.87
N LEU A 51 -3.94 12.99 22.48
CA LEU A 51 -5.05 12.25 23.09
C LEU A 51 -4.63 11.42 24.32
N GLY A 52 -3.35 11.45 24.71
CA GLY A 52 -2.81 10.62 25.79
C GLY A 52 -2.63 9.13 25.42
N LEU A 53 -2.77 8.78 24.14
CA LEU A 53 -2.66 7.41 23.62
C LEU A 53 -1.27 7.10 23.04
N GLY A 54 -0.44 8.13 22.79
CA GLY A 54 0.84 8.00 22.12
C GLY A 54 0.72 7.97 20.60
N LEU A 55 1.82 7.57 19.95
CA LEU A 55 1.89 7.50 18.48
C LEU A 55 1.03 6.35 17.92
N PRO A 56 0.54 6.47 16.68
CA PRO A 56 -0.24 5.41 16.03
C PRO A 56 0.55 4.11 15.93
N VAL A 57 -0.06 3.00 16.37
CA VAL A 57 0.53 1.65 16.24
C VAL A 57 0.41 1.12 14.80
N ALA A 58 -0.69 1.46 14.12
CA ALA A 58 -0.92 1.06 12.75
C ALA A 58 -1.74 2.12 12.00
N VAL A 59 -1.36 2.39 10.76
CA VAL A 59 -2.14 3.20 9.82
C VAL A 59 -2.59 2.30 8.68
N ARG A 60 -3.91 2.24 8.44
CA ARG A 60 -4.55 1.40 7.43
C ARG A 60 -5.50 2.22 6.59
N ARG A 61 -5.67 1.81 5.32
CA ARG A 61 -6.70 2.34 4.45
C ARG A 61 -7.97 1.50 4.65
N PRO A 62 -9.12 2.10 4.96
CA PRO A 62 -10.40 1.39 4.98
C PRO A 62 -10.70 0.73 3.62
N ASN A 63 -11.45 -0.37 3.65
CA ASN A 63 -11.91 -1.02 2.42
C ASN A 63 -12.87 -0.10 1.66
N TRP A 64 -12.77 -0.13 0.33
CA TRP A 64 -13.64 0.61 -0.57
C TRP A 64 -14.60 -0.35 -1.27
N THR A 65 -15.87 0.03 -1.36
CA THR A 65 -16.87 -0.58 -2.25
C THR A 65 -17.35 0.45 -3.29
N PRO A 66 -17.29 0.15 -4.61
CA PRO A 66 -16.90 -1.12 -5.23
C PRO A 66 -15.39 -1.38 -5.21
N GLU A 67 -15.01 -2.65 -5.13
CA GLU A 67 -13.62 -3.08 -5.30
C GLU A 67 -13.17 -2.82 -6.74
N ILE A 68 -11.95 -2.30 -6.91
CA ILE A 68 -11.37 -1.98 -8.22
C ILE A 68 -10.19 -2.94 -8.43
N GLU A 69 -10.37 -3.92 -9.33
CA GLU A 69 -9.30 -4.86 -9.71
C GLU A 69 -8.07 -4.09 -10.22
N GLY A 70 -6.88 -4.52 -9.80
CA GLY A 70 -5.62 -3.89 -10.19
C GLY A 70 -5.27 -2.62 -9.41
N LEU A 71 -6.07 -2.23 -8.41
CA LEU A 71 -5.77 -1.07 -7.55
C LEU A 71 -4.84 -1.45 -6.40
N LEU A 72 -3.74 -0.70 -6.25
CA LEU A 72 -2.72 -0.88 -5.22
C LEU A 72 -2.45 0.42 -4.45
N PHE A 73 -2.25 0.29 -3.14
CA PHE A 73 -1.83 1.37 -2.26
C PHE A 73 -0.64 0.98 -1.42
N LEU A 74 0.46 1.70 -1.56
CA LEU A 74 1.55 1.63 -0.59
C LEU A 74 1.19 2.53 0.60
N LEU A 75 0.96 1.96 1.77
CA LEU A 75 0.58 2.70 2.98
C LEU A 75 1.77 3.50 3.56
N PRO A 76 1.52 4.42 4.50
CA PRO A 76 2.58 5.15 5.18
C PRO A 76 3.61 4.19 5.77
N ARG A 77 4.88 4.55 5.63
CA ARG A 77 5.98 3.77 6.17
C ARG A 77 5.92 3.80 7.71
N THR A 78 6.09 2.65 8.34
CA THR A 78 6.18 2.56 9.81
C THR A 78 7.48 3.21 10.31
N VAL A 79 7.60 3.38 11.62
CA VAL A 79 8.80 3.94 12.24
C VAL A 79 10.01 3.01 12.02
N GLU A 80 9.77 1.70 11.97
CA GLU A 80 10.75 0.63 11.74
C GLU A 80 11.15 0.53 10.25
N GLY A 81 10.40 1.18 9.37
CA GLY A 81 10.67 1.22 7.94
C GLY A 81 9.83 0.28 7.09
N ASP A 82 8.92 -0.48 7.70
CA ASP A 82 8.05 -1.40 6.98
C ASP A 82 6.99 -0.64 6.15
N ILE A 83 6.58 -1.24 5.03
CA ILE A 83 5.54 -0.68 4.17
C ILE A 83 4.45 -1.73 3.98
N ALA A 84 3.27 -1.45 4.50
CA ALA A 84 2.09 -2.25 4.21
C ALA A 84 1.53 -1.87 2.83
N VAL A 85 1.16 -2.85 2.01
CA VAL A 85 0.66 -2.66 0.65
C VAL A 85 -0.73 -3.25 0.56
N GLY A 86 -1.75 -2.41 0.33
CA GLY A 86 -3.11 -2.86 0.02
C GLY A 86 -3.22 -3.22 -1.45
N VAL A 87 -3.65 -4.44 -1.77
CA VAL A 87 -3.77 -4.95 -3.13
C VAL A 87 -5.20 -5.44 -3.36
N CYS A 88 -5.83 -5.03 -4.47
CA CYS A 88 -7.14 -5.49 -4.88
C CYS A 88 -7.03 -6.38 -6.12
N LEU A 89 -7.21 -7.68 -5.93
CA LEU A 89 -7.10 -8.71 -6.97
C LEU A 89 -8.29 -9.67 -6.88
N ARG A 90 -8.47 -10.46 -7.94
CA ARG A 90 -9.30 -11.66 -7.90
C ARG A 90 -8.69 -12.68 -6.94
N GLU A 91 -9.55 -13.52 -6.37
CA GLU A 91 -9.10 -14.54 -5.42
C GLU A 91 -8.05 -15.48 -6.03
N GLU A 92 -8.23 -15.90 -7.28
CA GLU A 92 -7.28 -16.76 -7.99
C GLU A 92 -5.88 -16.14 -8.17
N ASP A 93 -5.81 -14.85 -8.49
CA ASP A 93 -4.55 -14.13 -8.66
C ASP A 93 -3.88 -13.88 -7.33
N LEU A 94 -4.68 -13.59 -6.30
CA LEU A 94 -4.20 -13.43 -4.93
C LEU A 94 -3.57 -14.72 -4.39
N GLU A 95 -4.23 -15.86 -4.59
CA GLU A 95 -3.72 -17.16 -4.16
C GLU A 95 -2.40 -17.51 -4.87
N ARG A 96 -2.29 -17.20 -6.17
CA ARG A 96 -1.03 -17.33 -6.91
C ARG A 96 0.06 -16.42 -6.36
N LEU A 97 -0.27 -15.18 -6.03
CA LEU A 97 0.69 -14.21 -5.47
C LEU A 97 1.19 -14.63 -4.08
N LYS A 98 0.32 -15.19 -3.25
CA LYS A 98 0.68 -15.74 -1.93
C LYS A 98 1.66 -16.92 -2.03
N ALA A 99 1.54 -17.72 -3.08
CA ALA A 99 2.40 -18.88 -3.32
C ALA A 99 3.68 -18.54 -4.11
N ASP A 100 3.79 -17.34 -4.68
CA ASP A 100 4.92 -16.98 -5.53
C ASP A 100 6.23 -16.79 -4.71
N PRO A 101 7.30 -17.51 -5.05
CA PRO A 101 8.55 -17.48 -4.28
C PRO A 101 9.32 -16.16 -4.43
N VAL A 102 9.11 -15.42 -5.52
CA VAL A 102 9.73 -14.11 -5.72
C VAL A 102 9.03 -13.09 -4.84
N PHE A 103 7.71 -13.14 -4.76
CA PHE A 103 6.93 -12.21 -3.96
C PHE A 103 7.11 -12.46 -2.46
N THR A 104 7.00 -13.72 -2.03
CA THR A 104 7.15 -14.13 -0.62
C THR A 104 8.56 -13.91 -0.07
N ARG A 105 9.57 -13.78 -0.93
CA ARG A 105 10.92 -13.39 -0.54
C ARG A 105 10.99 -11.96 0.02
N TYR A 106 10.19 -11.04 -0.51
CA TYR A 106 10.24 -9.61 -0.16
C TYR A 106 9.11 -9.17 0.75
N GLY A 107 8.03 -9.94 0.83
CA GLY A 107 6.94 -9.59 1.70
C GLY A 107 6.13 -10.75 2.25
N ARG A 108 5.40 -10.42 3.31
CA ARG A 108 4.54 -11.35 4.04
C ARG A 108 3.09 -10.91 3.93
N PHE A 109 2.22 -11.87 3.64
CA PHE A 109 0.79 -11.72 3.70
C PHE A 109 0.31 -11.54 5.14
N ILE A 110 -0.49 -10.49 5.41
CA ILE A 110 -0.98 -10.17 6.76
C ILE A 110 -2.51 -10.04 6.88
N GLY A 111 -3.27 -10.49 5.87
CA GLY A 111 -4.73 -10.49 5.86
C GLY A 111 -5.30 -9.98 4.54
#